data_AF-A0A443SRJ0-F1
#
_entry.id   AF-A0A443SRJ0-F1
#
_cell.length_a   1.000
_cell.length_b   1.000
_cell.length_c   1.000
_cell.angle_alpha   90.00
_cell.angle_beta   90.00
_cell.angle_gamma   90.00
#
_symmetry.space_group_name_H-M   'P 1'
#
loop_
_entity.id
_entity.type
_entity.pdbx_description
1 polymer ?
#
loop_
_entity_poly.entity_id
_entity_poly.type
_entity_poly.pdbx_seq_one_letter_code
_entity_poly.pdbx_strand_id
1 'polypeptide(L)'
;MLFSASDLLFLNSLKSQNPKLKVLVSLRFDRKAVANLISANSSRSIDETDSAYSRLAIRVRDFIVAHEIDGVDLDSKYLTDNEILSVNKEIVTSFTKALRYAFQERNSVNIKPKEFLISITSSKYPKELADDYNFKEIKK
;
A
#
# COMPACT_ATOMS: atom_id res chain seq x y z
N MET A 1 -14.15 -0.12 9.17
CA MET A 1 -15.27 -0.06 8.21
C MET A 1 -14.84 -0.87 7.00
N LEU A 2 -15.54 -1.96 6.71
CA LEU A 2 -15.29 -2.79 5.52
C LEU A 2 -16.22 -2.27 4.43
N PHE A 3 -15.70 -1.96 3.24
CA PHE A 3 -16.53 -1.59 2.10
C PHE A 3 -17.31 -2.83 1.63
N SER A 4 -18.60 -2.66 1.38
CA SER A 4 -19.37 -3.68 0.67
C SER A 4 -19.05 -3.63 -0.83
N ALA A 5 -19.28 -4.74 -1.54
CA ALA A 5 -19.14 -4.76 -3.00
C ALA A 5 -20.05 -3.70 -3.67
N SER A 6 -21.23 -3.45 -3.11
CA SER A 6 -22.16 -2.41 -3.56
C SER A 6 -21.61 -0.99 -3.41
N ASP A 7 -20.87 -0.69 -2.33
CA ASP A 7 -20.26 0.62 -2.14
C ASP A 7 -19.22 0.91 -3.23
N LEU A 8 -18.41 -0.10 -3.56
CA LEU A 8 -17.37 0.01 -4.59
C LEU A 8 -17.98 0.18 -5.99
N LEU A 9 -19.05 -0.55 -6.30
CA LEU A 9 -19.80 -0.39 -7.55
C LEU A 9 -20.39 1.02 -7.67
N PHE A 10 -20.99 1.52 -6.59
CA PHE A 10 -21.53 2.88 -6.57
C PHE A 10 -20.42 3.92 -6.81
N LEU A 11 -19.30 3.84 -6.10
CA LEU A 11 -18.17 4.76 -6.26
C LEU A 11 -17.60 4.73 -7.69
N ASN A 12 -17.53 3.56 -8.31
CA ASN A 12 -17.09 3.44 -9.71
C ASN A 12 -18.11 4.01 -10.70
N SER A 13 -19.41 3.88 -10.41
CA SER A 13 -20.46 4.44 -11.28
C SER A 13 -20.33 5.96 -11.42
N LEU A 14 -19.79 6.67 -10.42
CA LEU A 14 -19.53 8.11 -10.47
C LEU A 14 -18.51 8.49 -11.55
N LYS A 15 -17.63 7.57 -11.96
CA LYS A 15 -16.68 7.79 -13.06
C LYS A 15 -17.38 7.96 -14.41
N SER A 16 -18.59 7.42 -14.58
CA SER A 16 -19.40 7.64 -15.80
C SER A 16 -19.85 9.11 -15.93
N GLN A 17 -20.05 9.79 -14.80
CA GLN A 17 -20.45 11.20 -14.75
C GLN A 17 -19.24 12.13 -14.84
N ASN A 18 -18.10 11.70 -14.30
CA ASN A 18 -16.84 12.41 -14.41
C ASN A 18 -15.70 11.43 -14.75
N PRO A 19 -15.35 11.27 -16.04
CA PRO A 19 -14.27 10.36 -16.46
C PRO A 19 -12.87 10.69 -15.91
N LYS A 20 -12.69 11.88 -15.33
CA LYS A 20 -11.44 12.27 -14.65
C LYS A 20 -11.39 11.84 -13.18
N LEU A 21 -12.52 11.41 -12.60
CA LEU A 21 -12.60 10.96 -11.22
C LEU A 21 -11.75 9.70 -11.04
N LYS A 22 -10.98 9.67 -9.95
CA LYS A 22 -10.20 8.50 -9.52
C LYS A 22 -10.67 8.04 -8.15
N VAL A 23 -10.84 6.73 -7.99
CA VAL A 23 -11.24 6.08 -6.75
C VAL A 23 -10.06 5.29 -6.21
N LEU A 24 -9.68 5.57 -4.96
CA LEU A 24 -8.64 4.85 -4.23
C LEU A 24 -9.25 4.24 -2.98
N VAL A 25 -8.72 3.08 -2.56
CA VAL A 25 -9.05 2.47 -1.27
C VAL A 25 -7.91 2.65 -0.29
N SER A 26 -8.24 3.08 0.92
CA SER A 26 -7.26 3.25 1.98
C SER A 26 -7.00 1.93 2.71
N LEU A 27 -5.76 1.47 2.66
CA LEU A 27 -5.24 0.34 3.38
C LEU A 27 -4.75 0.81 4.75
N ARG A 28 -5.64 0.70 5.74
CA ARG A 28 -5.29 1.00 7.13
C ARG A 28 -4.63 -0.22 7.75
N PHE A 29 -3.35 -0.08 8.10
CA PHE A 29 -2.62 -1.13 8.82
C PHE A 29 -1.94 -0.57 10.05
N ASP A 30 -1.88 -1.42 11.08
CA ASP A 30 -1.14 -1.15 12.29
C ASP A 30 0.32 -1.56 12.09
N ARG A 31 1.23 -0.57 12.09
CA ARG A 31 2.66 -0.81 11.92
C ARG A 31 3.23 -1.70 13.01
N LYS A 32 2.70 -1.67 14.24
CA LYS A 32 3.13 -2.53 15.35
C LYS A 32 2.74 -3.98 15.09
N ALA A 33 1.53 -4.22 14.59
CA ALA A 33 1.11 -5.56 14.21
C ALA A 33 1.98 -6.12 13.06
N VAL A 34 2.30 -5.29 12.06
CA VAL A 34 3.19 -5.67 10.95
C VAL A 34 4.62 -5.91 11.44
N ALA A 35 5.18 -5.03 12.28
CA ALA A 35 6.49 -5.20 12.89
C ALA A 35 6.58 -6.48 13.72
N ASN A 36 5.56 -6.78 14.53
CA ASN A 36 5.48 -8.01 15.32
C ASN A 36 5.39 -9.26 14.44
N LEU A 37 4.68 -9.20 13.31
CA LEU A 37 4.64 -10.28 12.33
C LEU A 37 6.02 -10.49 11.69
N ILE A 38 6.76 -9.42 11.40
CA ILE A 38 8.10 -9.51 10.82
C ILE A 38 9.09 -10.06 11.85
N SER A 39 9.06 -9.54 13.09
CA SER A 39 9.96 -9.98 14.15
C SER A 39 9.68 -11.41 14.60
N ALA A 40 8.42 -11.85 14.66
CA ALA A 40 8.06 -13.24 14.90
C ALA A 40 8.51 -14.18 13.77
N ASN A 41 8.74 -13.64 12.57
CA ASN A 41 9.30 -14.35 11.43
C ASN A 41 10.81 -14.09 11.23
N SER A 42 11.51 -13.45 12.18
CA SER A 42 12.94 -13.10 12.05
C SER A 42 13.90 -14.31 12.00
N SER A 43 13.41 -15.52 12.24
CA SER A 43 14.14 -16.78 11.96
C SER A 43 14.07 -17.20 10.48
N ARG A 44 13.28 -16.49 9.67
CA ARG A 44 13.14 -16.67 8.22
C ARG A 44 13.95 -15.59 7.50
N SER A 45 14.59 -15.96 6.39
CA SER A 45 15.47 -15.08 5.63
C SER A 45 14.76 -13.79 5.19
N ILE A 46 15.53 -12.74 4.92
CA ILE A 46 15.05 -11.45 4.38
C ILE A 46 14.18 -11.67 3.13
N ASP A 47 14.52 -12.66 2.30
CA ASP A 47 13.74 -13.08 1.12
C ASP A 47 12.31 -13.54 1.46
N GLU A 48 12.09 -14.14 2.63
CA GLU A 48 10.75 -14.55 3.08
C GLU A 48 9.91 -13.39 3.60
N THR A 49 10.52 -12.33 4.14
CA THR A 49 9.80 -11.10 4.51
C THR A 49 9.36 -10.34 3.25
N ASP A 50 10.23 -10.30 2.23
CA ASP A 50 9.88 -9.82 0.90
C ASP A 50 8.75 -10.65 0.27
N SER A 51 8.69 -11.96 0.55
CA SER A 51 7.58 -12.81 0.12
C SER A 51 6.23 -12.42 0.76
N ALA A 52 6.22 -11.95 2.02
CA ALA A 52 4.99 -11.57 2.71
C ALA A 52 4.42 -10.25 2.17
N TYR A 53 5.27 -9.23 2.00
CA TYR A 53 4.87 -7.97 1.37
C TYR A 53 4.43 -8.19 -0.08
N SER A 54 5.15 -9.02 -0.83
CA SER A 54 4.80 -9.35 -2.21
C SER A 54 3.44 -10.07 -2.30
N ARG A 55 3.18 -11.07 -1.44
CA ARG A 55 1.88 -11.74 -1.38
C ARG A 55 0.75 -10.77 -1.04
N LEU A 56 0.95 -9.87 -0.08
CA LEU A 56 -0.05 -8.87 0.27
C LEU A 56 -0.27 -7.89 -0.89
N ALA A 57 0.80 -7.41 -1.53
CA ALA A 57 0.73 -6.52 -2.67
C ALA A 57 -0.01 -7.14 -3.86
N ILE A 58 0.22 -8.43 -4.14
CA ILE A 58 -0.52 -9.20 -5.15
C ILE A 58 -2.01 -9.26 -4.82
N ARG A 59 -2.38 -9.54 -3.56
CA ARG A 59 -3.79 -9.56 -3.14
C ARG A 59 -4.45 -8.19 -3.26
N VAL A 60 -3.72 -7.13 -2.92
CA VAL A 60 -4.17 -5.74 -3.10
C VAL A 60 -4.41 -5.45 -4.57
N ARG A 61 -3.48 -5.81 -5.46
CA ARG A 61 -3.62 -5.69 -6.91
C ARG A 61 -4.87 -6.41 -7.39
N ASP A 62 -5.03 -7.68 -7.02
CA ASP A 62 -6.14 -8.50 -7.49
C ASP A 62 -7.49 -7.91 -7.03
N PHE A 63 -7.55 -7.39 -5.80
CA PHE A 63 -8.70 -6.67 -5.29
C PHE A 63 -9.02 -5.40 -6.10
N ILE A 64 -8.05 -4.52 -6.32
CA ILE A 64 -8.31 -3.26 -7.06
C ILE A 64 -8.65 -3.52 -8.54
N VAL A 65 -8.11 -4.58 -9.14
CA VAL A 65 -8.46 -5.01 -10.50
C VAL A 65 -9.90 -5.52 -10.54
N ALA A 66 -10.26 -6.44 -9.63
CA ALA A 66 -11.59 -7.05 -9.59
C ALA A 66 -12.71 -6.03 -9.35
N HIS A 67 -12.38 -4.92 -8.68
CA HIS A 67 -13.32 -3.86 -8.35
C HIS A 67 -13.07 -2.57 -9.14
N GLU A 68 -12.33 -2.60 -10.25
CA GLU A 68 -12.07 -1.44 -11.14
C GLU A 68 -11.56 -0.17 -10.43
N ILE A 69 -10.91 -0.33 -9.28
CA ILE A 69 -10.37 0.75 -8.46
C ILE A 69 -9.10 1.29 -9.14
N ASP A 70 -8.81 2.57 -8.97
CA ASP A 70 -7.69 3.22 -9.66
C ASP A 70 -6.40 3.18 -8.86
N GLY A 71 -6.44 2.77 -7.59
CA GLY A 71 -5.26 2.69 -6.77
C GLY A 71 -5.54 2.47 -5.30
N VAL A 72 -4.50 2.66 -4.50
CA VAL A 72 -4.53 2.50 -3.04
C VAL A 72 -3.92 3.69 -2.33
N ASP A 73 -4.40 3.94 -1.12
CA ASP A 73 -3.81 4.86 -0.16
C ASP A 73 -3.24 4.06 1.02
N LEU A 74 -1.99 4.30 1.38
CA LEU A 74 -1.37 3.69 2.55
C LEU A 74 -1.58 4.61 3.75
N ASP A 75 -2.57 4.29 4.59
CA ASP A 75 -2.85 4.97 5.85
C ASP A 75 -2.39 4.13 7.04
N SER A 76 -1.07 4.14 7.24
CA SER A 76 -0.46 3.45 8.35
C SER A 76 -0.59 4.29 9.62
N LYS A 77 -1.01 3.68 10.75
CA LYS A 77 -0.94 4.37 12.05
C LYS A 77 0.53 4.60 12.44
N TYR A 78 0.87 5.84 12.78
CA TYR A 78 2.18 6.22 13.33
C TYR A 78 2.42 5.53 14.67
N LEU A 79 3.64 5.07 14.90
CA LEU A 79 4.03 4.56 16.22
C LEU A 79 4.74 5.68 16.96
N THR A 80 4.37 5.91 18.22
CA THR A 80 4.98 6.93 19.08
C THR A 80 6.19 6.41 19.86
N ASP A 81 6.51 5.11 19.76
CA ASP A 81 7.57 4.47 20.55
C ASP A 81 8.91 4.50 19.80
N ASN A 82 9.93 5.08 20.44
CA ASN A 82 11.26 5.32 19.86
C ASN A 82 12.04 4.04 19.48
N GLU A 83 11.66 2.87 20.01
CA GLU A 83 12.36 1.60 19.75
C GLU A 83 11.99 0.95 18.41
N ILE A 84 10.98 1.45 17.69
CA ILE A 84 10.45 0.86 16.45
C ILE A 84 10.77 1.73 15.21
N LEU A 85 11.52 2.82 15.37
CA LEU A 85 11.68 3.85 14.33
C LEU A 85 12.36 3.36 13.03
N SER A 86 13.40 2.52 13.11
CA SER A 86 14.04 1.97 11.89
C SER A 86 13.13 1.01 11.13
N VAL A 87 12.46 0.11 11.88
CA VAL A 87 11.50 -0.86 11.36
C VAL A 87 10.31 -0.15 10.70
N ASN A 88 9.88 1.00 11.23
CA ASN A 88 8.81 1.81 10.64
C ASN A 88 9.16 2.35 9.24
N LYS A 89 10.37 2.91 9.07
CA LYS A 89 10.81 3.45 7.76
C LYS A 89 10.83 2.35 6.71
N GLU A 90 11.26 1.15 7.10
CA GLU A 90 11.36 0.00 6.20
C GLU A 90 9.98 -0.55 5.82
N ILE A 91 9.03 -0.66 6.75
CA ILE A 91 7.70 -1.22 6.45
C ILE A 91 7.01 -0.46 5.31
N VAL A 92 6.89 0.87 5.42
CA VAL A 92 6.20 1.67 4.40
C VAL A 92 6.95 1.62 3.07
N THR A 93 8.28 1.69 3.12
CA THR A 93 9.14 1.67 1.92
C THR A 93 9.04 0.33 1.20
N SER A 94 9.24 -0.78 1.90
CA SER A 94 9.21 -2.13 1.34
C SER A 94 7.83 -2.48 0.83
N PHE A 95 6.76 -2.12 1.55
CA PHE A 95 5.41 -2.39 1.06
C PHE A 95 5.05 -1.53 -0.16
N THR A 96 5.49 -0.26 -0.20
CA THR A 96 5.33 0.59 -1.40
C THR A 96 6.05 0.01 -2.60
N LYS A 97 7.29 -0.48 -2.44
CA LYS A 97 8.06 -1.15 -3.50
C LYS A 97 7.36 -2.42 -3.98
N ALA A 98 6.87 -3.25 -3.07
CA ALA A 98 6.12 -4.46 -3.41
C ALA A 98 4.84 -4.16 -4.20
N LEU A 99 4.10 -3.10 -3.84
CA LEU A 99 2.92 -2.64 -4.59
C LEU A 99 3.28 -2.17 -6.00
N ARG A 100 4.34 -1.37 -6.15
CA ARG A 100 4.84 -0.93 -7.47
C ARG A 100 5.16 -2.12 -8.35
N TYR A 101 5.89 -3.10 -7.83
CA TYR A 101 6.25 -4.32 -8.56
C TYR A 101 4.99 -5.11 -8.97
N ALA A 102 4.08 -5.37 -8.04
CA ALA A 102 2.85 -6.10 -8.32
C ALA A 102 1.98 -5.40 -9.40
N PHE A 103 1.94 -4.06 -9.40
CA PHE A 103 1.18 -3.28 -10.38
C PHE A 103 1.84 -3.26 -11.76
N GLN A 104 3.15 -3.51 -11.86
CA GLN A 104 3.89 -3.61 -13.12
C GLN A 104 3.76 -5.00 -13.77
N GLU A 105 3.71 -6.08 -12.97
CA GLU A 105 3.76 -7.48 -13.46
C GLU A 105 2.66 -7.90 -14.45
N ARG A 106 1.49 -7.24 -14.47
CA ARG A 106 0.36 -7.64 -15.35
C ARG A 106 0.13 -6.76 -16.57
N ASN A 107 1.02 -5.83 -16.87
CA ASN A 107 0.92 -5.01 -18.09
C ASN A 107 1.39 -5.73 -19.37
N SER A 108 1.65 -7.04 -19.31
CA SER A 108 2.31 -7.82 -20.36
C SER A 108 1.38 -8.50 -21.38
N VAL A 109 0.08 -8.16 -21.45
CA VAL A 109 -0.81 -8.72 -22.49
C VAL A 109 -1.78 -7.65 -23.01
N ASN A 110 -1.39 -6.97 -24.10
CA ASN A 110 -2.23 -6.22 -25.07
C ASN A 110 -3.34 -5.27 -24.55
N ILE A 111 -3.29 -4.85 -23.29
CA ILE A 111 -4.15 -3.83 -22.71
C ILE A 111 -3.23 -2.68 -22.32
N LYS A 112 -3.56 -1.44 -22.72
CA LYS A 112 -2.81 -0.26 -22.26
C LYS A 112 -2.58 -0.38 -20.75
N PRO A 113 -1.34 -0.26 -20.27
CA PRO A 113 -1.06 -0.41 -18.85
C PRO A 113 -1.98 0.52 -18.06
N LYS A 114 -2.88 -0.04 -17.25
CA LYS A 114 -3.65 0.78 -16.31
C LYS A 114 -2.66 1.20 -15.24
N GLU A 115 -2.28 2.46 -15.26
CA GLU A 115 -1.43 3.03 -14.23
C GLU A 115 -2.23 3.09 -12.92
N PHE A 116 -1.94 2.17 -12.01
CA PHE A 116 -2.52 2.17 -10.68
C PHE A 116 -1.81 3.20 -9.80
N LEU A 117 -2.60 3.99 -9.08
CA LEU A 117 -2.12 5.03 -8.19
C LEU A 117 -1.71 4.43 -6.84
N ILE A 118 -0.60 4.92 -6.30
CA ILE A 118 -0.21 4.67 -4.91
C ILE A 118 -0.10 6.03 -4.24
N SER A 119 -0.88 6.22 -3.18
CA SER A 119 -0.81 7.39 -2.30
C SER A 119 -0.46 6.94 -0.88
N ILE A 120 0.01 7.88 -0.07
CA ILE A 120 0.42 7.63 1.30
C ILE A 120 -0.19 8.76 2.14
N THR A 121 -1.02 8.40 3.10
CA THR A 121 -1.43 9.32 4.16
C THR A 121 -0.25 9.52 5.09
N SER A 122 0.19 10.77 5.24
CA SER A 122 1.40 11.15 5.98
C SER A 122 1.10 12.09 7.15
N SER A 123 2.02 12.12 8.12
CA SER A 123 1.86 12.95 9.30
C SER A 123 2.04 14.42 8.94
N LYS A 124 1.31 15.29 9.61
CA LYS A 124 1.54 16.74 9.54
C LYS A 124 2.75 17.19 10.38
N TYR A 125 3.31 16.33 11.23
CA TYR A 125 4.37 16.69 12.17
C TYR A 125 5.76 16.39 11.58
N PRO A 126 6.68 17.37 11.53
CA PRO A 126 8.00 17.20 10.89
C PRO A 126 8.85 16.07 11.47
N LYS A 127 8.79 15.85 12.79
CA LYS A 127 9.54 14.76 13.44
C LYS A 127 9.09 13.40 12.93
N GLU A 128 7.79 13.15 12.91
CA GLU A 128 7.20 11.91 12.39
C GLU A 128 7.55 11.73 10.90
N LEU A 129 7.51 12.80 10.10
CA LEU A 129 7.93 12.72 8.69
C LEU A 129 9.40 12.28 8.52
N ALA A 130 10.30 12.77 9.36
CA ALA A 130 11.71 12.39 9.33
C ALA A 130 11.97 10.98 9.88
N ASP A 131 11.21 10.58 10.89
CA ASP A 131 11.40 9.35 11.67
C ASP A 131 10.67 8.14 11.08
N ASP A 132 9.61 8.33 10.30
CA ASP A 132 8.74 7.24 9.83
C ASP A 132 8.78 6.99 8.32
N TYR A 133 9.43 7.85 7.53
CA TYR A 133 9.43 7.76 6.08
C TYR A 133 10.82 7.87 5.48
N ASN A 134 11.09 7.02 4.48
CA ASN A 134 12.23 7.18 3.59
C ASN A 134 11.75 7.74 2.24
N PHE A 135 11.45 9.04 2.17
CA PHE A 135 10.94 9.67 0.95
C PHE A 135 11.86 9.51 -0.26
N LYS A 136 13.17 9.37 -0.05
CA LYS A 136 14.13 9.12 -1.14
C LYS A 136 13.92 7.76 -1.78
N GLU A 137 13.66 6.73 -0.96
CA GLU A 137 13.43 5.37 -1.45
C GLU A 137 12.00 5.14 -1.92
N ILE A 138 11.02 5.83 -1.33
CA ILE A 138 9.60 5.75 -1.75
C ILE A 138 9.41 6.32 -3.17
N LYS A 139 10.21 7.30 -3.58
CA LYS A 139 10.09 7.92 -4.92
C LYS A 139 10.61 7.04 -6.06
N LYS A 140 11.56 6.14 -5.79
CA LYS A 140 12.19 5.26 -6.79
C LYS A 140 11.26 4.15 -7.21
#